data_AF-A0A6V8NJ63-F1
#
_entry.id   AF-A0A6V8NJ63-F1
#
_cell.length_a   1.000
_cell.length_b   1.000
_cell.length_c   1.000
_cell.angle_alpha   90.00
_cell.angle_beta   90.00
_cell.angle_gamma   90.00
#
_symmetry.space_group_name_H-M   'P 1'
#
loop_
_entity.id
_entity.type
_entity.pdbx_description
1 polymer ?
#
loop_
_entity_poly.entity_id
_entity_poly.type
_entity_poly.pdbx_seq_one_letter_code
_entity_poly.pdbx_strand_id
1 'polypeptide(L)'
;MTEEETLANLIKLSRKLGERANHYVILGEGNTSARIDDKSFWVKASGVSLDGIDSDSFVKVSFEKVLQMLEWENIGDEEIKQGLKEDTLSSVGGR
;
A
#
# COMPACT_ATOMS: atom_id res chain seq x y z
N MET A 1 -3.78 2.52 -18.25
CA MET A 1 -4.78 2.00 -17.30
C MET A 1 -5.24 3.15 -16.45
N THR A 2 -6.52 3.18 -16.11
CA THR A 2 -7.02 4.15 -15.13
C THR A 2 -6.54 3.79 -13.71
N GLU A 3 -6.77 4.70 -12.77
CA GLU A 3 -6.47 4.46 -11.35
C GLU A 3 -7.27 3.27 -10.80
N GLU A 4 -8.55 3.17 -11.17
CA GLU A 4 -9.45 2.08 -10.77
C GLU A 4 -9.02 0.73 -11.37
N GLU A 5 -8.64 0.71 -12.65
CA GLU A 5 -8.11 -0.50 -13.30
C GLU A 5 -6.81 -0.97 -12.63
N THR A 6 -5.94 -0.02 -12.26
CA THR A 6 -4.69 -0.31 -11.56
C THR A 6 -4.97 -0.92 -10.19
N LEU A 7 -5.91 -0.35 -9.42
CA LEU A 7 -6.30 -0.86 -8.11
C LEU A 7 -6.95 -2.26 -8.23
N ALA A 8 -7.84 -2.45 -9.19
CA ALA A 8 -8.47 -3.76 -9.43
C ALA A 8 -7.44 -4.85 -9.77
N ASN A 9 -6.46 -4.52 -10.61
CA ASN A 9 -5.37 -5.44 -10.95
C ASN A 9 -4.45 -5.72 -9.76
N LEU A 10 -4.17 -4.71 -8.92
CA LEU A 10 -3.37 -4.86 -7.71
C LEU A 10 -4.06 -5.76 -6.68
N ILE A 11 -5.38 -5.62 -6.49
CA ILE A 11 -6.19 -6.51 -5.64
C ILE A 11 -6.11 -7.94 -6.16
N LYS A 12 -6.30 -8.15 -7.47
CA LYS A 12 -6.24 -9.48 -8.08
C LYS A 12 -4.86 -10.12 -7.91
N LEU A 13 -3.79 -9.38 -8.15
CA LEU A 13 -2.42 -9.85 -7.93
C LEU A 13 -2.19 -10.20 -6.46
N SER A 14 -2.58 -9.33 -5.55
CA SER A 14 -2.40 -9.53 -4.11
C SER A 14 -3.10 -10.78 -3.62
N ARG A 15 -4.37 -11.00 -4.01
CA ARG A 15 -5.11 -12.23 -3.68
C ARG A 15 -4.42 -13.46 -4.24
N LYS A 16 -3.93 -13.39 -5.48
CA LYS A 16 -3.20 -14.49 -6.10
C LYS A 16 -1.92 -14.83 -5.33
N LEU A 17 -1.18 -13.82 -4.88
CA LEU A 17 0.02 -14.01 -4.06
C LEU A 17 -0.31 -14.54 -2.65
N GLY A 18 -1.45 -14.13 -2.09
CA GLY A 18 -1.93 -14.57 -0.78
C GLY A 18 -2.58 -15.96 -0.75
N GLU A 19 -2.90 -16.56 -1.91
CA GLU A 19 -3.46 -17.92 -1.97
C GLU A 19 -2.55 -18.91 -1.25
N ARG A 20 -3.06 -19.53 -0.17
CA ARG A 20 -2.31 -20.49 0.66
C ARG A 20 -1.64 -21.61 -0.14
N ALA A 21 -2.26 -22.07 -1.23
CA ALA A 21 -1.73 -23.11 -2.09
C ALA A 21 -0.42 -22.72 -2.80
N ASN A 22 -0.13 -21.43 -2.93
CA ASN A 22 1.09 -20.95 -3.58
C ASN A 22 2.28 -20.89 -2.62
N HIS A 23 2.05 -21.03 -1.30
CA HIS A 23 3.10 -21.03 -0.27
C HIS A 23 4.04 -19.81 -0.28
N TYR A 24 3.58 -18.66 -0.81
CA TYR A 24 4.35 -17.41 -0.83
C TYR A 24 4.24 -16.58 0.45
N VAL A 25 3.24 -16.89 1.29
CA VAL A 25 2.95 -16.16 2.53
C VAL A 25 2.68 -17.18 3.64
N ILE A 26 3.29 -16.98 4.81
CA ILE A 26 3.13 -17.88 5.96
C ILE A 26 1.97 -17.43 6.87
N LEU A 27 1.85 -16.12 7.13
CA LEU A 27 0.81 -15.52 7.97
C LEU A 27 -0.01 -14.47 7.19
N GLY A 28 -0.07 -13.23 7.68
CA GLY A 28 -0.64 -12.06 7.00
C GLY A 28 0.42 -11.11 6.45
N GLU A 29 1.62 -11.64 6.20
CA GLU A 29 2.79 -10.88 5.76
C GLU A 29 2.73 -10.57 4.26
N GLY A 30 3.62 -9.67 3.83
CA GLY A 30 3.74 -9.27 2.43
C GLY A 30 3.05 -7.94 2.12
N ASN A 31 3.69 -7.18 1.25
CA ASN A 31 3.21 -5.90 0.75
C ASN A 31 3.12 -5.94 -0.77
N THR A 32 2.16 -5.22 -1.31
CA THR A 32 2.01 -5.01 -2.74
C THR A 32 1.74 -3.53 -2.99
N SER A 33 2.26 -3.04 -4.11
CA SER A 33 2.07 -1.66 -4.54
C SER A 33 1.97 -1.58 -6.06
N ALA A 34 1.35 -0.51 -6.56
CA ALA A 34 1.28 -0.23 -7.98
C ALA A 34 1.35 1.27 -8.24
N ARG A 35 2.18 1.67 -9.20
CA ARG A 35 2.24 3.06 -9.67
C ARG A 35 0.92 3.44 -10.34
N ILE A 36 0.36 4.59 -9.96
CA ILE A 36 -0.83 5.19 -10.60
C ILE A 36 -0.36 6.14 -11.71
N ASP A 37 0.52 7.06 -11.34
CA ASP A 37 1.09 8.08 -12.22
C ASP A 37 2.51 8.46 -11.75
N ASP A 38 3.06 9.56 -12.28
CA ASP A 38 4.40 10.04 -11.93
C ASP A 38 4.51 10.57 -10.50
N LYS A 39 3.37 10.85 -9.84
CA LYS A 39 3.31 11.49 -8.52
C LYS A 39 2.84 10.55 -7.43
N SER A 40 2.12 9.49 -7.77
CA SER A 40 1.41 8.67 -6.78
C SER A 40 1.37 7.18 -7.09
N PHE A 41 1.19 6.39 -6.04
CA PHE A 41 1.07 4.93 -6.09
C PHE A 41 0.10 4.41 -5.03
N TRP A 42 -0.46 3.24 -5.27
CA TRP A 42 -1.18 2.44 -4.28
C TRP A 42 -0.19 1.60 -3.48
N VAL A 43 -0.40 1.50 -2.18
CA VAL A 43 0.30 0.53 -1.33
C VAL A 43 -0.68 -0.08 -0.33
N LYS A 44 -0.49 -1.37 -0.08
CA LYS A 44 -1.26 -2.12 0.89
C LYS A 44 -1.16 -1.47 2.29
N ALA A 45 -2.29 -1.29 2.96
CA ALA A 45 -2.37 -0.88 4.36
C ALA A 45 -1.94 -2.02 5.31
N SER A 46 -1.37 -1.65 6.46
CA SER A 46 -0.94 -2.61 7.48
C SER A 46 -2.13 -3.36 8.10
N GLY A 47 -1.90 -4.60 8.57
CA GLY A 47 -2.87 -5.38 9.35
C GLY A 47 -3.88 -6.21 8.56
N VAL A 48 -3.90 -6.13 7.22
CA VAL A 48 -4.75 -6.97 6.36
C VAL A 48 -3.93 -8.13 5.76
N SER A 49 -4.50 -9.30 5.52
CA SER A 49 -3.81 -10.37 4.79
C SER A 49 -3.95 -10.19 3.27
N LEU A 50 -3.01 -10.73 2.48
CA LEU A 50 -3.05 -10.60 1.02
C LEU A 50 -4.24 -11.36 0.37
N ASP A 51 -4.69 -12.46 0.97
CA ASP A 51 -5.85 -13.26 0.50
C ASP A 51 -7.21 -12.58 0.75
N GLY A 52 -7.32 -11.79 1.82
CA GLY A 52 -8.53 -11.07 2.21
C GLY A 52 -8.62 -9.62 1.75
N ILE A 53 -7.65 -9.15 0.95
CA ILE A 53 -7.51 -7.73 0.61
C ILE A 53 -8.62 -7.23 -0.31
N ASP A 54 -9.03 -5.98 -0.14
CA ASP A 54 -10.02 -5.24 -0.95
C ASP A 54 -9.54 -3.81 -1.26
N SER A 55 -10.41 -2.97 -1.83
CA SER A 55 -10.09 -1.57 -2.16
C SER A 55 -9.71 -0.74 -0.93
N ASP A 56 -10.40 -0.95 0.17
CA ASP A 56 -10.27 -0.17 1.41
C ASP A 56 -8.96 -0.53 2.14
N SER A 57 -8.36 -1.66 1.74
CA SER A 57 -7.07 -2.14 2.21
C SER A 57 -5.87 -1.53 1.48
N PHE A 58 -6.08 -0.57 0.58
CA PHE A 58 -5.02 0.18 -0.10
C PHE A 58 -5.09 1.68 0.20
N VAL A 59 -3.93 2.28 0.38
CA VAL A 59 -3.78 3.72 0.57
C VAL A 59 -3.02 4.32 -0.62
N LYS A 60 -3.46 5.51 -1.05
CA LYS A 60 -2.76 6.28 -2.08
C LYS A 60 -1.69 7.12 -1.44
N VAL A 61 -0.47 7.06 -1.96
CA VAL A 61 0.69 7.72 -1.38
C VAL A 61 1.41 8.56 -2.43
N SER A 62 1.96 9.70 -2.00
CA SER A 62 2.78 10.58 -2.84
C SER A 62 4.23 10.10 -2.90
N PHE A 63 4.81 10.00 -4.10
CA PHE A 63 6.24 9.73 -4.26
C PHE A 63 7.09 10.86 -3.67
N GLU A 64 6.72 12.12 -3.94
CA GLU A 64 7.51 13.27 -3.50
C GLU A 64 7.68 13.28 -1.99
N LYS A 65 6.58 13.09 -1.24
CA LYS A 65 6.62 13.14 0.22
C LYS A 65 7.38 11.95 0.82
N VAL A 66 7.15 10.74 0.33
CA VAL A 66 7.87 9.54 0.79
C VAL A 66 9.36 9.63 0.49
N LEU A 67 9.74 10.18 -0.67
CA LEU A 67 11.15 10.38 -1.01
C LEU A 67 11.81 11.46 -0.13
N GLN A 68 11.09 12.52 0.23
CA GLN A 68 11.57 13.52 1.19
C GLN A 68 11.82 12.90 2.58
N MET A 69 11.03 11.92 3.00
CA MET A 69 11.25 11.22 4.27
C MET A 69 12.59 10.46 4.31
N LEU A 70 13.16 10.09 3.16
CA LEU A 70 14.48 9.43 3.10
C LEU A 70 15.63 10.39 3.45
N GLU A 71 15.38 11.70 3.41
CA GLU A 71 16.36 12.73 3.76
C GLU A 71 16.37 13.05 5.27
N TRP A 72 15.45 12.48 6.04
CA TRP A 72 15.36 12.74 7.47
C TRP A 72 16.45 12.00 8.25
N GLU A 73 17.16 12.71 9.12
CA GLU A 73 18.21 12.13 9.97
C GLU A 73 17.68 11.80 11.37
N ASN A 74 18.16 10.70 11.97
CA ASN A 74 17.88 10.30 13.35
C ASN A 74 16.39 10.21 13.71
N ILE A 75 15.55 9.73 12.79
CA ILE A 75 14.12 9.51 13.04
C ILE A 75 13.88 8.13 13.64
N GLY A 76 12.92 8.03 14.56
CA GLY A 76 12.45 6.77 15.11
C GLY A 76 11.27 6.20 14.33
N ASP A 77 10.88 4.98 14.70
CA ASP A 77 9.77 4.27 14.07
C ASP A 77 8.44 5.02 14.17
N GLU A 78 8.23 5.79 15.24
CA GLU A 78 6.98 6.55 15.41
C GLU A 78 6.93 7.78 14.51
N GLU A 79 8.05 8.49 14.35
CA GLU A 79 8.16 9.60 13.40
C GLU A 79 7.98 9.11 11.95
N ILE A 80 8.55 7.94 11.61
CA ILE A 80 8.32 7.29 10.31
C ILE A 80 6.84 6.96 10.11
N LYS A 81 6.20 6.32 11.10
CA LYS A 81 4.77 5.97 11.01
C LYS A 81 3.90 7.22 10.86
N GLN A 82 4.24 8.30 11.55
CA GLN A 82 3.50 9.56 11.44
C GLN A 82 3.66 10.18 10.05
N GLY A 83 4.89 10.29 9.53
CA GLY A 83 5.13 10.81 8.18
C GLY A 83 4.39 10.01 7.11
N LEU A 84 4.43 8.68 7.17
CA LEU A 84 3.71 7.82 6.22
C LEU A 84 2.18 7.97 6.31
N LYS A 85 1.63 8.25 7.49
CA LYS A 85 0.19 8.54 7.66
C LYS A 85 -0.17 9.89 7.04
N GLU A 86 0.65 10.93 7.24
CA GLU A 86 0.47 12.26 6.66
C GLU A 86 0.63 12.29 5.12
N ASP A 87 1.37 11.31 4.60
CA ASP A 87 1.61 11.14 3.17
C ASP A 87 0.47 10.44 2.42
N THR A 88 -0.51 9.92 3.15
CA THR A 88 -1.69 9.27 2.58
C THR A 88 -2.62 10.33 1.99
N LEU A 89 -2.82 10.28 0.66
CA LEU A 89 -3.58 11.30 -0.10
C LEU A 89 -5.09 11.14 0.02
N SER A 90 -5.57 9.95 0.38
CA SER A 90 -6.94 9.64 0.84
C SER A 90 -7.05 8.12 1.07
N SER A 91 -7.88 7.72 2.04
CA SER A 91 -8.48 6.38 2.05
C SER A 91 -9.67 6.40 1.08
N VAL A 92 -9.67 5.56 0.06
CA VAL A 92 -10.87 5.35 -0.76
C VAL A 92 -11.91 4.70 0.14
N GLY A 93 -12.99 5.42 0.44
CA GLY A 93 -14.17 4.87 1.13
C GLY A 93 -14.27 5.22 2.60
N GLY A 94 -14.78 6.43 2.89
CA GLY A 94 -15.59 6.62 4.09
C GLY A 94 -16.88 5.82 3.94
N ARG A 95 -17.20 5.00 4.94
CA ARG A 95 -18.60 4.71 5.28
C ARG A 95 -19.04 5.74 6.31
#